data_AF-A0A6G6F589-F1
#
_entry.id   AF-A0A6G6F589-F1
#
_cell.length_a   1.000
_cell.length_b   1.000
_cell.length_c   1.000
_cell.angle_alpha   90.00
_cell.angle_beta   90.00
_cell.angle_gamma   90.00
#
_symmetry.space_group_name_H-M   'P 1'
#
loop_
_entity.id
_entity.type
_entity.pdbx_description
1 polymer ?
#
loop_
_entity_poly.entity_id
_entity_poly.type
_entity_poly.pdbx_seq_one_letter_code
_entity_poly.pdbx_strand_id
1 'polypeptide(L)'
;MIACRQILRPATALALLSVLGLAACDGALPSRTTERVTTATLRYNAAAHTDEQARAELVKMCGEAELKEVSQPVIGDDGLFEVTATCLSTYDGRGNLIPNKT
;
A
#
# COMPACT_ATOMS: atom_id res chain seq x y z
N MET A 1 -43.06 -54.51 2.73
CA MET A 1 -43.06 -53.48 3.78
C MET A 1 -41.62 -53.10 4.09
N ILE A 2 -41.40 -51.82 4.36
CA ILE A 2 -40.12 -51.11 4.37
C ILE A 2 -39.23 -51.51 5.57
N ALA A 3 -37.92 -51.65 5.33
CA ALA A 3 -36.85 -50.92 6.03
C ALA A 3 -35.57 -51.76 6.13
N CYS A 4 -34.51 -51.39 5.39
CA CYS A 4 -33.14 -51.75 5.74
C CYS A 4 -32.41 -50.46 6.11
N ARG A 5 -32.10 -50.30 7.40
CA ARG A 5 -31.40 -49.16 7.97
C ARG A 5 -29.93 -49.56 8.14
N GLN A 6 -29.09 -48.92 7.32
CA GLN A 6 -27.68 -48.56 7.46
C GLN A 6 -26.69 -49.55 8.11
N ILE A 7 -25.59 -49.82 7.38
CA ILE A 7 -24.17 -49.63 7.77
C ILE A 7 -23.37 -50.00 6.51
N LEU A 8 -22.89 -49.03 5.74
CA LEU A 8 -21.58 -48.37 5.83
C LEU A 8 -20.50 -49.11 4.99
N ARG A 9 -20.19 -48.50 3.83
CA ARG A 9 -19.00 -48.64 2.94
C ARG A 9 -18.91 -49.97 2.19
N PRO A 10 -18.39 -50.02 0.94
CA PRO A 10 -17.34 -49.18 0.37
C PRO A 10 -17.58 -48.77 -1.11
N ALA A 11 -16.56 -48.19 -1.75
CA ALA A 11 -16.50 -47.82 -3.17
C ALA A 11 -17.33 -46.56 -3.51
N THR A 12 -16.88 -45.61 -4.32
CA THR A 12 -16.14 -45.65 -5.60
C THR A 12 -15.54 -44.24 -5.77
N ALA A 13 -14.34 -44.08 -6.34
CA ALA A 13 -14.17 -43.71 -7.75
C ALA A 13 -15.22 -42.72 -8.31
N LEU A 14 -14.74 -41.77 -9.14
CA LEU A 14 -15.39 -40.55 -9.67
C LEU A 14 -15.25 -39.35 -8.71
N ALA A 15 -14.64 -38.22 -9.08
CA ALA A 15 -14.75 -37.56 -10.37
C ALA A 15 -13.48 -36.74 -10.71
N LEU A 16 -12.82 -37.11 -11.81
CA LEU A 16 -12.26 -36.13 -12.74
C LEU A 16 -13.45 -35.36 -13.32
N LEU A 17 -13.57 -34.05 -13.08
CA LEU A 17 -14.33 -33.06 -13.87
C LEU A 17 -14.57 -31.80 -13.02
N SER A 18 -13.63 -30.84 -13.02
CA SER A 18 -13.92 -29.41 -12.72
C SER A 18 -12.65 -28.53 -12.75
N VAL A 19 -11.92 -28.52 -13.86
CA VAL A 19 -10.95 -27.42 -14.14
C VAL A 19 -11.15 -26.89 -15.56
N LEU A 20 -12.41 -26.57 -15.89
CA LEU A 20 -12.75 -25.65 -16.98
C LEU A 20 -13.80 -24.70 -16.42
N GLY A 21 -13.42 -23.45 -16.15
CA GLY A 21 -14.39 -22.45 -15.72
C GLY A 21 -13.85 -21.31 -14.88
N LEU A 22 -12.70 -20.72 -15.22
CA LEU A 22 -12.39 -19.34 -14.84
C LEU A 22 -11.69 -18.62 -16.01
N ALA A 23 -12.32 -18.67 -17.18
CA ALA A 23 -12.08 -17.73 -18.26
C ALA A 23 -13.30 -16.82 -18.35
N ALA A 24 -13.34 -15.81 -17.47
CA ALA A 24 -14.12 -14.57 -17.60
C ALA A 24 -13.93 -13.72 -16.34
N CYS A 25 -12.70 -13.22 -16.12
CA CYS A 25 -12.55 -11.95 -15.40
C CYS A 25 -12.65 -10.83 -16.43
N ASP A 26 -13.81 -10.71 -17.09
CA ASP A 26 -14.28 -9.44 -17.63
C ASP A 26 -14.74 -8.60 -16.44
N GLY A 27 -13.76 -8.21 -15.62
CA GLY A 27 -13.95 -7.28 -14.52
C GLY A 27 -13.41 -5.96 -14.99
N ALA A 28 -14.31 -5.05 -15.37
CA ALA A 28 -13.99 -3.64 -15.56
C ALA A 28 -12.95 -3.22 -14.50
N LEU A 29 -11.76 -2.81 -14.95
CA LEU A 29 -10.74 -2.23 -14.08
C LEU A 29 -11.48 -1.22 -13.20
N PRO A 30 -11.51 -1.38 -11.87
CA PRO A 30 -12.18 -0.41 -11.04
C PRO A 30 -11.53 0.92 -11.38
N SER A 31 -12.31 1.88 -11.87
CA SER A 31 -11.88 3.26 -12.11
C SER A 31 -11.53 3.98 -10.80
N ARG A 32 -11.38 3.21 -9.71
CA ARG A 32 -11.09 3.67 -8.37
C ARG A 32 -9.61 3.93 -8.30
N THR A 33 -9.26 5.19 -8.12
CA THR A 33 -7.94 5.56 -7.67
C THR A 33 -7.69 4.94 -6.30
N THR A 34 -6.47 4.50 -6.06
CA THR A 34 -6.03 4.01 -4.74
C THR A 34 -5.06 5.02 -4.16
N GLU A 35 -5.37 5.49 -2.96
CA GLU A 35 -4.51 6.39 -2.21
C GLU A 35 -3.62 5.60 -1.26
N ARG A 36 -2.33 5.94 -1.20
CA ARG A 36 -1.37 5.39 -0.25
C ARG A 36 -0.63 6.53 0.43
N VAL A 37 -0.77 6.59 1.75
CA VAL A 37 0.00 7.52 2.58
C VAL A 37 1.33 6.86 2.95
N THR A 38 2.42 7.60 2.79
CA THR A 38 3.77 7.22 3.21
C THR A 38 4.38 8.34 4.05
N THR A 39 5.33 7.99 4.90
CA THR A 39 6.10 8.95 5.68
C THR A 39 7.57 8.88 5.27
N ALA A 40 8.19 10.05 5.17
CA ALA A 40 9.64 10.20 5.01
C ALA A 40 10.16 10.93 6.24
N THR A 41 11.23 10.42 6.85
CA THR A 41 11.82 11.01 8.05
C THR A 41 13.28 11.34 7.78
N LEU A 42 13.69 12.53 8.18
CA LEU A 42 15.06 13.00 8.05
C LEU A 42 15.58 13.44 9.42
N ARG A 43 16.77 12.96 9.77
CA ARG A 43 17.49 13.35 10.98
C ARG A 43 18.70 14.19 10.59
N TYR A 44 18.88 15.34 11.22
CA TYR A 44 19.96 16.27 10.90
C TYR A 44 20.53 16.95 12.15
N ASN A 45 21.77 17.41 12.02
CA ASN A 45 22.44 18.22 13.02
C ASN A 45 22.28 19.70 12.66
N ALA A 46 21.70 20.50 13.56
CA ALA A 46 21.48 21.94 13.34
C ALA A 46 22.77 22.76 13.14
N ALA A 47 23.94 22.22 13.51
CA ALA A 47 25.23 22.83 13.22
C ALA A 47 25.68 22.62 11.76
N ALA A 48 25.17 21.59 11.07
CA ALA A 48 25.54 21.24 9.70
C ALA A 48 24.46 21.63 8.68
N HIS A 49 23.18 21.55 9.06
CA HIS A 49 22.04 21.81 8.20
C HIS A 49 20.97 22.64 8.93
N THR A 50 20.28 23.51 8.19
CA THR A 50 19.14 24.25 8.73
C THR A 50 17.84 23.48 8.57
N ASP A 51 16.83 23.82 9.37
CA ASP A 51 15.47 23.26 9.28
C ASP A 51 14.88 23.43 7.87
N GLU A 52 15.15 24.55 7.21
CA GLU A 52 14.68 24.83 5.84
C GLU A 52 15.33 23.88 4.82
N GLN A 53 16.63 23.60 4.97
CA GLN A 53 17.34 22.64 4.12
C GLN A 53 16.81 21.22 4.33
N ALA A 54 16.60 20.83 5.59
CA ALA A 54 16.03 19.53 5.94
C ALA A 54 14.60 19.37 5.38
N ARG A 55 13.77 20.42 5.48
CA ARG A 55 12.43 20.44 4.86
C ARG A 55 12.52 20.31 3.34
N ALA A 56 13.40 21.06 2.68
CA ALA A 56 13.57 20.97 1.23
C ALA A 56 14.02 19.57 0.77
N GLU A 57 14.85 18.89 1.56
CA GLU A 57 15.26 17.51 1.29
C GLU A 57 14.13 16.51 1.49
N LEU A 58 13.33 16.66 2.55
CA LEU A 58 12.12 15.85 2.76
C LEU A 58 11.10 15.99 1.61
N VAL A 59 10.92 17.20 1.07
CA VAL A 59 10.04 17.40 -0.09
C VAL A 59 10.57 16.61 -1.30
N LYS A 60 11.89 16.59 -1.53
CA LYS A 60 12.49 15.77 -2.58
C LYS A 60 12.28 14.28 -2.35
N MET A 61 12.26 13.83 -1.09
CA MET A 61 11.99 12.42 -0.73
C MET A 61 10.55 12.01 -1.06
N CYS A 62 9.58 12.92 -1.05
CA CYS A 62 8.21 12.61 -1.51
C CYS A 62 8.14 12.36 -3.04
N GLY A 63 9.13 12.80 -3.82
CA GLY A 63 9.19 12.57 -5.27
C GLY A 63 7.96 13.12 -6.00
N GLU A 64 7.25 12.27 -6.74
CA GLU A 64 6.03 12.62 -7.48
C GLU A 64 4.75 12.57 -6.63
N ALA A 65 4.86 12.18 -5.35
CA ALA A 65 3.75 12.14 -4.41
C ALA A 65 3.38 13.56 -3.92
N GLU A 66 2.11 13.76 -3.58
CA GLU A 66 1.64 15.01 -3.00
C GLU A 66 2.14 15.15 -1.56
N LEU A 67 2.82 16.25 -1.24
CA LEU A 67 3.17 16.58 0.13
C LEU A 67 1.92 17.04 0.89
N LYS A 68 1.53 16.31 1.95
CA LYS A 68 0.37 16.67 2.79
C LYS A 68 0.77 17.50 3.99
N GLU A 69 1.81 17.08 4.69
CA GLU A 69 2.23 17.69 5.94
C GLU A 69 3.73 17.53 6.13
N VAL A 70 4.34 18.50 6.81
CA VAL A 70 5.71 18.40 7.34
C VAL A 70 5.67 18.78 8.80
N SER A 71 6.14 17.89 9.66
CA SER A 71 6.16 18.11 11.10
C SER A 71 7.05 19.30 11.48
N GLN A 72 6.87 19.80 12.70
CA GLN A 72 7.90 20.63 13.32
C GLN A 72 9.11 19.76 13.68
N PRO A 73 10.34 20.32 13.69
CA PRO A 73 11.51 19.60 14.15
C PRO A 73 11.37 19.23 15.63
N VAL A 74 11.69 17.98 15.94
CA VAL A 74 11.77 17.49 17.32
C VAL A 74 13.19 16.99 17.58
N ILE A 75 13.69 17.14 18.81
CA ILE A 75 15.00 16.62 19.18
C ILE A 75 14.84 15.17 19.61
N GLY A 76 15.52 14.25 18.94
CA GLY A 76 15.54 12.83 19.27
C GLY A 76 16.53 12.50 20.40
N ASP A 77 16.49 11.27 20.88
CA ASP A 77 17.31 10.79 22.00
C ASP A 77 18.84 10.81 21.71
N ASP A 78 19.21 10.89 20.44
CA ASP A 78 20.60 11.03 19.98
C ASP A 78 21.07 12.48 19.85
N GLY A 79 20.22 13.45 20.21
CA GLY A 79 20.50 14.87 20.10
C GLY A 79 20.40 15.42 18.68
N LEU A 80 19.95 14.63 17.70
CA LEU A 80 19.67 15.12 16.35
C LEU A 80 18.24 15.65 16.25
N PHE A 81 18.05 16.65 15.40
CA PHE A 81 16.72 17.09 15.03
C PHE A 81 16.12 16.10 14.04
N GLU A 82 14.86 15.75 14.24
CA GLU A 82 14.08 14.88 13.37
C GLU A 82 12.89 15.65 12.82
N VAL A 83 12.69 15.58 11.51
CA VAL A 83 11.52 16.11 10.82
C VAL A 83 10.92 14.99 9.99
N THR A 84 9.60 14.90 9.96
CA THR A 84 8.87 13.91 9.19
C THR A 84 7.92 14.60 8.21
N ALA A 85 7.92 14.14 6.97
CA ALA A 85 6.95 14.52 5.95
C ALA A 85 5.96 13.38 5.70
N THR A 86 4.70 13.74 5.52
CA THR A 86 3.64 12.83 5.08
C THR A 86 3.37 13.08 3.61
N CYS A 87 3.56 12.06 2.78
CA CYS A 87 3.35 12.09 1.34
C CYS A 87 2.13 11.23 0.98
N LEU A 88 1.31 11.67 0.03
CA LEU A 88 0.20 10.93 -0.53
C LEU A 88 0.49 10.56 -1.98
N SER A 89 0.57 9.27 -2.26
CA SER A 89 0.66 8.73 -3.61
C SER A 89 -0.72 8.24 -4.06
N THR A 90 -1.19 8.73 -5.20
CA THR A 90 -2.45 8.30 -5.79
C THR A 90 -2.17 7.46 -7.02
N TYR A 91 -2.69 6.23 -7.05
CA TYR A 91 -2.52 5.30 -8.16
C TYR A 91 -3.83 5.18 -8.94
N ASP A 92 -3.73 5.06 -10.27
CA ASP A 92 -4.88 4.75 -11.12
C ASP A 92 -5.34 3.29 -10.93
N GLY A 93 -6.47 2.93 -11.55
CA GLY A 93 -6.99 1.55 -11.50
C GLY A 93 -6.10 0.49 -12.17
N ARG A 94 -5.02 0.91 -12.83
CA ARG A 94 -3.99 0.05 -13.45
C ARG A 94 -2.71 -0.03 -12.60
N GLY A 95 -2.66 0.67 -11.46
CA GLY A 95 -1.51 0.72 -10.56
C GLY A 95 -0.43 1.72 -10.98
N ASN A 96 -0.67 2.58 -11.96
CA ASN A 96 0.28 3.64 -12.32
C ASN A 96 0.14 4.79 -11.32
N LEU A 97 1.28 5.36 -10.92
CA LEU A 97 1.28 6.58 -10.12
C LEU A 97 0.70 7.73 -10.96
N ILE A 98 -0.27 8.45 -10.39
CA ILE A 98 -0.79 9.69 -10.94
C ILE A 98 0.11 10.80 -10.36
N PRO A 99 0.99 11.41 -11.17
CA PRO A 99 1.93 12.39 -10.66
C PRO A 99 1.18 13.63 -10.17
N ASN A 100 1.55 14.12 -9.00
CA ASN A 100 1.03 15.39 -8.53
C ASN A 100 1.67 16.52 -9.34
N LYS A 101 0.87 17.32 -10.04
CA LYS A 101 1.33 18.55 -10.71
C LYS A 101 1.46 19.64 -9.65
N THR A 102 2.56 19.59 -8.90
CA THR A 102 2.91 20.64 -7.94
C THR A 102 3.64 21.77 -8.65
#